data_AF-A0A7C6HDT4-F1
#
_entry.id   AF-A0A7C6HDT4-F1
#
_cell.length_a   1.000
_cell.length_b   1.000
_cell.length_c   1.000
_cell.angle_alpha   90.00
_cell.angle_beta   90.00
_cell.angle_gamma   90.00
#
_symmetry.space_group_name_H-M   'P 1'
#
loop_
_entity.id
_entity.type
_entity.pdbx_description
1 polymer ?
#
loop_
_entity_poly.entity_id
_entity_poly.type
_entity_poly.pdbx_seq_one_letter_code
_entity_poly.pdbx_strand_id
1 'polypeptide(L)'
;MKNIAKLKTTLKGFTSTINRYPITILLFFLSAVFTSYNINTHDIDNISEILFALALGAAIYLVLQMMYERFCLGKRTRLVFGGIAILGAILYYLIVEFGVDNFSGEHALRTVVLLFILLVAFIWIPVIKSKYDFSESFMAVFKAFFIVLLYAGVLFLGISLIFMATDMLIIDVDSKAYSHVGNFIAYVYAPIHLLSLIPIYCGTSDKINEESDFKDSKDNKDSKDNKDYIKPSKFLEGLVSYIIIPITAIFTIILLLYIIMNITGDFWKDNLMEPLLVTYSITVIIVYLLASVIDNKVTDYFRKIFPKVLIPVVLFQTISSILKIGELGITSGRYYVIMFGVFATVSAIIFSIRPNHKSNIIAPILIALSLISILPPVDAFTISKRNQIERLTNVLEKNNMLINDKIVPNADISEEDRNIIISSVRYLGSMDYLKDVSWLQDYSTSYDFEKTFGFPQYGYSIKEPDIWRFYLTDRTPIDVSDYDFIVEVDLYSEGKENSFEIIPLGDSGYYIDLEPKDGIGDLIIRDNRQNEIIRYSFSGIFEHFTDRDTDRYSEISMNEAEFTAENDNAALGIVVKTVYLEIGEKDDFQNINAYVMVKLK
;
A
#
# COMPACT_ATOMS: atom_id res chain seq x y z
N MET A 1 26.90 1.44 39.88
CA MET A 1 26.10 2.63 40.27
C MET A 1 25.67 3.51 39.08
N LYS A 2 26.56 3.89 38.14
CA LYS A 2 26.22 4.74 36.97
C LYS A 2 25.16 4.16 36.03
N ASN A 3 25.14 2.84 35.83
CA ASN A 3 24.15 2.16 34.96
C ASN A 3 22.76 2.06 35.61
N ILE A 4 22.70 1.85 36.93
CA ILE A 4 21.44 1.85 37.70
C ILE A 4 20.82 3.26 37.72
N ALA A 5 21.65 4.29 37.87
CA ALA A 5 21.21 5.68 37.77
C ALA A 5 20.67 6.01 36.37
N LYS A 6 21.34 5.57 35.30
CA LYS A 6 20.85 5.71 33.91
C LYS A 6 19.52 4.99 33.70
N LEU A 7 19.40 3.73 34.13
CA LEU A 7 18.16 2.95 34.04
C LEU A 7 17.01 3.64 34.80
N LYS A 8 17.27 4.15 36.01
CA LYS A 8 16.30 4.89 36.80
C LYS A 8 15.84 6.18 36.11
N THR A 9 16.75 6.89 35.44
CA THR A 9 16.42 8.07 34.65
C THR A 9 15.57 7.72 33.42
N THR A 10 15.92 6.66 32.70
CA THR A 10 15.14 6.17 31.54
C THR A 10 13.73 5.73 31.96
N LEU A 11 13.62 4.93 33.03
CA LEU A 11 12.32 4.49 33.57
C LEU A 11 11.47 5.67 34.08
N LYS A 12 12.11 6.68 34.69
CA LYS A 12 11.43 7.92 35.07
C LYS A 12 10.90 8.69 33.85
N GLY A 13 11.65 8.70 32.74
CA GLY A 13 11.20 9.24 31.45
C GLY A 13 9.96 8.54 30.92
N PHE A 14 9.98 7.21 30.84
CA PHE A 14 8.81 6.40 30.42
C PHE A 14 7.59 6.62 31.32
N THR A 15 7.79 6.63 32.64
CA THR A 15 6.71 6.90 33.60
C THR A 15 6.13 8.30 33.41
N SER A 16 6.97 9.29 33.10
CA SER A 16 6.52 10.65 32.79
C SER A 16 5.69 10.70 31.51
N THR A 17 6.05 9.94 30.47
CA THR A 17 5.29 9.84 29.22
C THR A 17 3.93 9.19 29.44
N ILE A 18 3.87 8.09 30.21
CA ILE A 18 2.61 7.44 30.58
C ILE A 18 1.71 8.40 31.35
N ASN A 19 2.30 9.16 32.28
CA ASN A 19 1.58 10.18 33.03
C ASN A 19 1.17 11.40 32.20
N ARG A 20 1.77 11.65 31.02
CA ARG A 20 1.43 12.74 30.10
C ARG A 20 0.37 12.31 29.07
N TYR A 21 0.43 11.07 28.59
CA TYR A 21 -0.48 10.53 27.56
C TYR A 21 -1.23 9.26 27.98
N PRO A 22 -1.94 9.24 29.12
CA PRO A 22 -2.50 8.01 29.68
C PRO A 22 -3.55 7.36 28.77
N ILE A 23 -4.45 8.15 28.17
CA ILE A 23 -5.53 7.61 27.34
C ILE A 23 -5.01 7.13 25.98
N THR A 24 -4.13 7.89 25.34
CA THR A 24 -3.49 7.44 24.08
C THR A 24 -2.77 6.11 24.26
N ILE A 25 -1.99 5.96 25.34
CA ILE A 25 -1.26 4.71 25.61
C ILE A 25 -2.21 3.57 25.95
N LEU A 26 -3.28 3.83 26.69
CA LEU A 26 -4.32 2.84 26.95
C LEU A 26 -4.98 2.36 25.65
N LEU A 27 -5.36 3.27 24.75
CA LEU A 27 -6.01 2.92 23.49
C LEU A 27 -5.07 2.14 22.56
N PHE A 28 -3.78 2.53 22.48
CA PHE A 28 -2.79 1.75 21.74
C PHE A 28 -2.52 0.38 22.37
N PHE A 29 -2.52 0.28 23.72
CA PHE A 29 -2.41 -1.01 24.39
C PHE A 29 -3.62 -1.90 24.09
N LEU A 30 -4.84 -1.34 24.07
CA LEU A 30 -6.03 -2.07 23.63
C LEU A 30 -5.90 -2.54 22.18
N SER A 31 -5.38 -1.70 21.27
CA SER A 31 -5.07 -2.12 19.90
C SER A 31 -4.14 -3.33 19.87
N ALA A 32 -3.09 -3.33 20.71
CA ALA A 32 -2.19 -4.47 20.83
C ALA A 32 -2.91 -5.75 21.30
N VAL A 33 -3.83 -5.63 22.26
CA VAL A 33 -4.62 -6.76 22.78
C VAL A 33 -5.55 -7.32 21.71
N PHE A 34 -6.33 -6.47 21.02
CA PHE A 34 -7.24 -6.91 19.97
C PHE A 34 -6.50 -7.55 18.79
N THR A 35 -5.40 -6.95 18.35
CA THR A 35 -4.56 -7.53 17.28
C THR A 35 -3.94 -8.85 17.71
N SER A 36 -3.45 -8.96 18.95
CA SER A 36 -2.89 -10.22 19.47
C SER A 36 -3.94 -11.33 19.56
N TYR A 37 -5.15 -11.00 20.00
CA TYR A 37 -6.26 -11.95 19.98
C TYR A 37 -6.56 -12.42 18.55
N ASN A 38 -6.69 -11.48 17.60
CA ASN A 38 -7.02 -11.79 16.22
C ASN A 38 -5.93 -12.60 15.49
N ILE A 39 -4.64 -12.37 15.78
CA ILE A 39 -3.54 -13.19 15.25
C ILE A 39 -3.69 -14.67 15.63
N ASN A 40 -4.24 -14.94 16.82
CA ASN A 40 -4.38 -16.31 17.29
C ASN A 40 -5.63 -16.98 16.76
N THR A 41 -6.78 -16.29 16.81
CA THR A 41 -8.08 -16.89 16.55
C THR A 41 -8.63 -16.64 15.15
N HIS A 42 -8.29 -15.50 14.53
CA HIS A 42 -8.93 -14.99 13.30
C HIS A 42 -10.46 -14.84 13.43
N ASP A 43 -10.98 -14.69 14.65
CA ASP A 43 -12.43 -14.62 14.92
C ASP A 43 -13.02 -13.20 14.80
N ILE A 44 -12.17 -12.16 14.66
CA ILE A 44 -12.64 -10.76 14.65
C ILE A 44 -12.65 -10.25 13.20
N ASP A 45 -13.80 -10.40 12.53
CA ASP A 45 -14.00 -9.93 11.16
C ASP A 45 -13.86 -8.39 11.04
N ASN A 46 -14.33 -7.64 12.04
CA ASN A 46 -14.32 -6.17 12.08
C ASN A 46 -13.07 -5.55 12.74
N ILE A 47 -11.94 -6.25 12.75
CA ILE A 47 -10.72 -5.79 13.44
C ILE A 47 -10.24 -4.41 12.94
N SER A 48 -10.36 -4.14 11.64
CA SER A 48 -9.94 -2.86 11.04
C SER A 48 -10.73 -1.68 11.60
N GLU A 49 -12.03 -1.85 11.82
CA GLU A 49 -12.93 -0.81 12.31
C GLU A 49 -12.65 -0.49 13.78
N ILE A 50 -12.41 -1.53 14.58
CA ILE A 50 -11.96 -1.41 15.98
C ILE A 50 -10.62 -0.66 16.03
N LEU A 51 -9.66 -1.05 15.19
CA LEU A 51 -8.34 -0.41 15.16
C LEU A 51 -8.42 1.06 14.74
N PHE A 52 -9.26 1.39 13.75
CA PHE A 52 -9.51 2.78 13.38
C PHE A 52 -10.16 3.59 14.51
N ALA A 53 -11.13 3.02 15.22
CA ALA A 53 -11.76 3.67 16.36
C ALA A 53 -10.77 3.99 17.49
N LEU A 54 -9.93 3.02 17.84
CA LEU A 54 -8.89 3.18 18.85
C LEU A 54 -7.83 4.20 18.41
N ALA A 55 -7.39 4.14 17.15
CA ALA A 55 -6.45 5.09 16.58
C ALA A 55 -7.02 6.53 16.57
N LEU A 56 -8.30 6.69 16.24
CA LEU A 56 -8.96 7.99 16.25
C LEU A 56 -9.04 8.57 17.67
N GLY A 57 -9.50 7.78 18.64
CA GLY A 57 -9.52 8.22 20.04
C GLY A 57 -8.13 8.58 20.55
N ALA A 58 -7.12 7.78 20.20
CA ALA A 58 -5.73 8.02 20.55
C ALA A 58 -5.25 9.37 19.98
N ALA A 59 -5.53 9.66 18.71
CA ALA A 59 -5.18 10.90 18.04
C ALA A 59 -5.95 12.11 18.61
N ILE A 60 -7.25 11.96 18.92
CA ILE A 60 -8.04 13.01 19.59
C ILE A 60 -7.41 13.37 20.93
N TYR A 61 -7.05 12.38 21.76
CA TYR A 61 -6.41 12.67 23.05
C TYR A 61 -5.06 13.37 22.89
N LEU A 62 -4.25 13.00 21.89
CA LEU A 62 -2.98 13.68 21.62
C LEU A 62 -3.17 15.17 21.34
N VAL A 63 -4.13 15.51 20.48
CA VAL A 63 -4.50 16.89 20.16
C VAL A 63 -5.01 17.62 21.39
N LEU A 64 -5.93 17.02 22.14
CA LEU A 64 -6.49 17.61 23.35
C LEU A 64 -5.44 17.80 24.47
N GLN A 65 -4.49 16.88 24.61
CA GLN A 65 -3.38 17.02 25.55
C GLN A 65 -2.48 18.20 25.17
N MET A 66 -2.20 18.42 23.87
CA MET A 66 -1.49 19.62 23.40
C MET A 66 -2.29 20.89 23.65
N MET A 67 -3.61 20.87 23.43
CA MET A 67 -4.48 22.00 23.77
C MET A 67 -4.47 22.30 25.27
N TYR A 68 -4.52 21.27 26.11
CA TYR A 68 -4.47 21.40 27.56
C TYR A 68 -3.17 22.06 28.00
N GLU A 69 -2.02 21.55 27.55
CA GLU A 69 -0.70 22.10 27.88
C GLU A 69 -0.54 23.54 27.39
N ARG A 70 -1.15 23.88 26.25
CA ARG A 70 -1.01 25.19 25.62
C ARG A 70 -1.91 26.26 26.25
N PHE A 71 -3.18 25.95 26.46
CA PHE A 71 -4.24 26.94 26.71
C PHE A 71 -4.97 26.78 28.04
N CYS A 72 -4.97 25.60 28.65
CA CYS A 72 -5.82 25.31 29.80
C CYS A 72 -5.07 25.35 31.14
N LEU A 73 -5.84 25.58 32.21
CA LEU A 73 -5.37 25.55 33.60
C LEU A 73 -6.25 24.58 34.40
N GLY A 74 -5.64 23.80 35.29
CA GLY A 74 -6.34 22.95 36.26
C GLY A 74 -6.55 21.48 35.85
N LYS A 75 -6.33 20.55 36.80
CA LYS A 75 -6.31 19.10 36.55
C LYS A 75 -7.65 18.49 36.07
N ARG A 76 -8.79 19.17 36.30
CA ARG A 76 -10.12 18.67 35.91
C ARG A 76 -10.34 18.70 34.39
N THR A 77 -9.83 19.72 33.69
CA THR A 77 -9.99 19.84 32.22
C THR A 77 -9.30 18.70 31.50
N ARG A 78 -8.15 18.25 32.02
CA ARG A 78 -7.42 17.09 31.52
C ARG A 78 -8.22 15.78 31.61
N LEU A 79 -8.96 15.57 32.70
CA LEU A 79 -9.84 14.40 32.85
C LEU A 79 -11.02 14.45 31.87
N VAL A 80 -11.62 15.64 31.69
CA VAL A 80 -12.70 15.84 30.71
C VAL A 80 -12.21 15.53 29.29
N PHE A 81 -11.02 15.99 28.92
CA PHE A 81 -10.41 15.67 27.62
C PHE A 81 -10.14 14.18 27.45
N GLY A 82 -9.75 13.48 28.53
CA GLY A 82 -9.68 12.02 28.54
C GLY A 82 -11.02 11.36 28.24
N GLY A 83 -12.10 11.82 28.88
CA GLY A 83 -13.46 11.36 28.62
C GLY A 83 -13.92 11.62 27.18
N ILE A 84 -13.64 12.80 26.63
CA ILE A 84 -13.97 13.15 25.23
C ILE A 84 -13.27 12.23 24.24
N ALA A 85 -11.99 11.90 24.47
CA ALA A 85 -11.25 11.02 23.58
C ALA A 85 -11.79 9.58 23.59
N ILE A 86 -12.10 9.03 24.76
CA ILE A 86 -12.72 7.70 24.89
C ILE A 86 -14.11 7.70 24.24
N LEU A 87 -14.92 8.72 24.52
CA LEU A 87 -16.25 8.86 23.93
C LEU A 87 -16.15 8.99 22.41
N GLY A 88 -15.16 9.71 21.88
CA GLY A 88 -14.90 9.84 20.46
C GLY A 88 -14.56 8.50 19.79
N ALA A 89 -13.74 7.66 20.43
CA ALA A 89 -13.45 6.31 19.96
C ALA A 89 -14.73 5.45 19.90
N ILE A 90 -15.50 5.43 21.00
CA ILE A 90 -16.73 4.64 21.09
C ILE A 90 -17.76 5.12 20.07
N LEU A 91 -17.98 6.43 19.98
CA LEU A 91 -18.96 7.01 19.05
C LEU A 91 -18.57 6.72 17.60
N TYR A 92 -17.30 6.85 17.24
CA TYR A 92 -16.83 6.49 15.90
C TYR A 92 -17.07 5.01 15.61
N TYR A 93 -16.73 4.11 16.54
CA TYR A 93 -16.99 2.67 16.37
C TYR A 93 -18.49 2.40 16.15
N LEU A 94 -19.36 3.00 16.98
CA LEU A 94 -20.81 2.83 16.84
C LEU A 94 -21.35 3.38 15.50
N ILE A 95 -20.82 4.52 15.03
CA ILE A 95 -21.21 5.08 13.73
C ILE A 95 -20.79 4.14 12.59
N VAL A 96 -19.62 3.53 12.69
CA VAL A 96 -19.15 2.60 11.66
C VAL A 96 -19.93 1.30 11.70
N GLU A 97 -20.06 0.68 12.87
CA GLU A 97 -20.72 -0.63 13.04
C GLU A 97 -22.22 -0.58 12.71
N PHE A 98 -22.93 0.49 13.09
CA PHE A 98 -24.39 0.57 12.92
C PHE A 98 -24.85 1.52 11.82
N GLY A 99 -23.97 2.43 11.38
CA GLY A 99 -24.31 3.46 10.39
C GLY A 99 -23.85 3.13 8.98
N VAL A 100 -23.08 2.05 8.79
CA VAL A 100 -22.50 1.67 7.50
C VAL A 100 -22.73 0.18 7.27
N ASP A 101 -23.43 -0.17 6.18
CA ASP A 101 -23.74 -1.57 5.86
C ASP A 101 -22.48 -2.39 5.51
N ASN A 102 -21.52 -1.77 4.82
CA ASN A 102 -20.22 -2.36 4.48
C ASN A 102 -19.13 -1.30 4.64
N PHE A 103 -18.11 -1.56 5.45
CA PHE A 103 -16.95 -0.67 5.58
C PHE A 103 -16.13 -0.64 4.29
N SER A 104 -16.54 0.24 3.37
CA SER A 104 -15.94 0.43 2.06
C SER A 104 -14.65 1.27 2.11
N GLY A 105 -13.94 1.32 0.98
CA GLY A 105 -12.76 2.17 0.82
C GLY A 105 -13.02 3.67 1.05
N GLU A 106 -14.25 4.14 0.85
CA GLU A 106 -14.64 5.54 1.14
C GLU A 106 -14.53 5.84 2.64
N HIS A 107 -15.09 4.97 3.49
CA HIS A 107 -15.07 5.16 4.93
C HIS A 107 -13.64 5.10 5.48
N ALA A 108 -12.86 4.12 5.01
CA ALA A 108 -11.44 4.02 5.35
C ALA A 108 -10.68 5.31 4.99
N LEU A 109 -10.90 5.85 3.79
CA LEU A 109 -10.20 7.04 3.32
C LEU A 109 -10.64 8.31 4.07
N ARG A 110 -11.94 8.47 4.39
CA ARG A 110 -12.42 9.56 5.27
C ARG A 110 -11.72 9.53 6.63
N THR A 111 -11.57 8.34 7.21
CA THR A 111 -10.91 8.16 8.51
C THR A 111 -9.42 8.44 8.44
N VAL A 112 -8.73 8.02 7.37
CA VAL A 112 -7.32 8.37 7.14
C VAL A 112 -7.12 9.88 7.03
N VAL A 113 -8.00 10.58 6.30
CA VAL A 113 -7.94 12.05 6.21
C VAL A 113 -8.23 12.71 7.56
N LEU A 114 -9.15 12.17 8.37
CA LEU A 114 -9.43 12.65 9.72
C LEU A 114 -8.22 12.47 10.65
N LEU A 115 -7.56 11.32 10.62
CA LEU A 115 -6.31 11.06 11.34
C LEU A 115 -5.20 12.01 10.88
N PHE A 116 -5.11 12.30 9.58
CA PHE A 116 -4.17 13.27 9.04
C PHE A 116 -4.43 14.68 9.56
N ILE A 117 -5.69 15.12 9.61
CA ILE A 117 -6.09 16.41 10.22
C ILE A 117 -5.64 16.47 11.68
N LEU A 118 -5.90 15.41 12.45
CA LEU A 118 -5.49 15.34 13.87
C LEU A 118 -3.97 15.33 14.02
N LEU A 119 -3.22 14.67 13.13
CA LEU A 119 -1.76 14.71 13.12
C LEU A 119 -1.23 16.12 12.85
N VAL A 120 -1.76 16.82 11.84
CA VAL A 120 -1.37 18.21 11.56
C VAL A 120 -1.72 19.12 12.73
N ALA A 121 -2.90 18.92 13.34
CA ALA A 121 -3.31 19.66 14.54
C ALA A 121 -2.40 19.38 15.74
N PHE A 122 -1.99 18.13 15.96
CA PHE A 122 -1.05 17.75 17.01
C PHE A 122 0.30 18.47 16.87
N ILE A 123 0.80 18.63 15.64
CA ILE A 123 2.04 19.37 15.36
C ILE A 123 1.83 20.89 15.53
N TRP A 124 0.68 21.41 15.11
CA TRP A 124 0.43 22.85 15.02
C TRP A 124 -0.03 23.52 16.33
N ILE A 125 -0.95 22.90 17.07
CA ILE A 125 -1.52 23.45 18.31
C ILE A 125 -0.48 23.93 19.32
N PRO A 126 0.58 23.16 19.65
CA PRO A 126 1.55 23.59 20.66
C PRO A 126 2.32 24.87 20.29
N VAL A 127 2.38 25.23 19.00
CA VAL A 127 3.09 26.42 18.51
C VAL A 127 2.21 27.64 18.27
N ILE A 128 0.88 27.52 18.45
CA ILE A 128 -0.04 28.66 18.30
C ILE A 128 0.30 29.75 19.32
N LYS A 129 0.60 30.97 18.84
CA LYS A 129 1.06 32.12 19.65
C LYS A 129 2.34 31.82 20.45
N SER A 130 3.16 30.87 20.01
CA SER A 130 4.40 30.48 20.68
C SER A 130 5.60 31.26 20.13
N LYS A 131 6.72 31.17 20.86
CA LYS A 131 8.03 31.60 20.34
C LYS A 131 8.42 30.74 19.15
N TYR A 132 8.12 29.44 19.25
CA TYR A 132 8.37 28.45 18.21
C TYR A 132 7.42 28.56 17.01
N ASP A 133 7.85 28.04 15.86
CA ASP A 133 7.11 27.97 14.60
C ASP A 133 6.69 26.53 14.24
N PHE A 134 5.77 26.39 13.28
CA PHE A 134 5.29 25.10 12.80
C PHE A 134 6.42 24.23 12.23
N SER A 135 7.36 24.80 11.47
CA SER A 135 8.56 24.09 11.00
C SER A 135 9.39 23.51 12.14
N GLU A 136 9.52 24.21 13.26
CA GLU A 136 10.26 23.73 14.44
C GLU A 136 9.53 22.59 15.15
N SER A 137 8.20 22.67 15.26
CA SER A 137 7.39 21.57 15.78
C SER A 137 7.44 20.34 14.87
N PHE A 138 7.30 20.57 13.56
CA PHE A 138 7.42 19.54 12.54
C PHE A 138 8.79 18.86 12.61
N MET A 139 9.88 19.62 12.73
CA MET A 139 11.23 19.07 12.89
C MET A 139 11.36 18.18 14.13
N ALA A 140 10.78 18.58 15.27
CA ALA A 140 10.81 17.77 16.48
C ALA A 140 10.08 16.43 16.29
N VAL A 141 8.88 16.44 15.69
CA VAL A 141 8.10 15.23 15.39
C VAL A 141 8.80 14.36 14.34
N PHE A 142 9.32 14.97 13.27
CA PHE A 142 10.05 14.28 12.20
C PHE A 142 11.29 13.56 12.75
N LYS A 143 12.12 14.26 13.54
CA LYS A 143 13.29 13.68 14.21
C LYS A 143 12.89 12.51 15.13
N ALA A 144 11.83 12.68 15.92
CA ALA A 144 11.35 11.63 16.81
C ALA A 144 10.87 10.40 16.02
N PHE A 145 10.13 10.60 14.93
CA PHE A 145 9.68 9.54 14.04
C PHE A 145 10.85 8.73 13.47
N PHE A 146 11.88 9.37 12.91
CA PHE A 146 13.06 8.68 12.37
C PHE A 146 13.83 7.89 13.42
N ILE A 147 14.00 8.47 14.63
CA ILE A 147 14.65 7.77 15.74
C ILE A 147 13.84 6.52 16.08
N VAL A 148 12.53 6.65 16.32
CA VAL A 148 11.69 5.51 16.71
C VAL A 148 11.62 4.45 15.62
N LEU A 149 11.50 4.85 14.35
CA LEU A 149 11.47 3.92 13.22
C LEU A 149 12.76 3.08 13.16
N LEU A 150 13.92 3.71 13.29
CA LEU A 150 15.21 3.00 13.30
C LEU A 150 15.30 2.02 14.48
N TYR A 151 14.96 2.48 15.68
CA TYR A 151 15.03 1.63 16.88
C TYR A 151 14.02 0.48 16.84
N ALA A 152 12.80 0.73 16.36
CA ALA A 152 11.77 -0.29 16.19
C ALA A 152 12.19 -1.33 15.12
N GLY A 153 12.75 -0.88 14.00
CA GLY A 153 13.27 -1.76 12.95
C GLY A 153 14.42 -2.64 13.44
N VAL A 154 15.42 -2.05 14.11
CA VAL A 154 16.52 -2.82 14.70
C VAL A 154 16.02 -3.80 15.76
N LEU A 155 15.06 -3.40 16.59
CA LEU A 155 14.47 -4.26 17.61
C LEU A 155 13.72 -5.44 16.98
N PHE A 156 12.89 -5.19 15.96
CA PHE A 156 12.16 -6.23 15.25
C PHE A 156 13.12 -7.19 14.56
N LEU A 157 14.06 -6.69 13.76
CA LEU A 157 15.06 -7.52 13.06
C LEU A 157 15.91 -8.33 14.06
N GLY A 158 16.33 -7.72 15.17
CA GLY A 158 17.10 -8.40 16.20
C GLY A 158 16.34 -9.57 16.82
N ILE A 159 15.06 -9.39 17.16
CA ILE A 159 14.23 -10.47 17.71
C ILE A 159 13.90 -11.52 16.65
N SER A 160 13.59 -11.11 15.42
CA SER A 160 13.33 -12.03 14.31
C SER A 160 14.54 -12.92 14.01
N LEU A 161 15.76 -12.39 14.06
CA LEU A 161 16.98 -13.21 13.91
C LEU A 161 17.16 -14.20 15.05
N ILE A 162 16.77 -13.85 16.29
CA ILE A 162 16.80 -14.78 17.43
C ILE A 162 15.78 -15.89 17.22
N PHE A 163 14.56 -15.58 16.77
CA PHE A 163 13.56 -16.59 16.45
C PHE A 163 14.03 -17.51 15.32
N MET A 164 14.56 -16.95 14.23
CA MET A 164 15.11 -17.74 13.12
C MET A 164 16.24 -18.67 13.57
N ALA A 165 17.16 -18.18 14.40
CA ALA A 165 18.24 -19.02 14.93
C ALA A 165 17.71 -20.11 15.87
N THR A 166 16.68 -19.80 16.67
CA THR A 166 16.05 -20.77 17.57
C THR A 166 15.31 -21.86 16.80
N ASP A 167 14.55 -21.45 15.78
CA ASP A 167 13.83 -22.32 14.84
C ASP A 167 14.79 -23.31 14.14
N MET A 168 15.91 -22.80 13.65
CA MET A 168 16.89 -23.61 12.93
C MET A 168 17.74 -24.51 13.84
N LEU A 169 18.04 -24.10 15.08
CA LEU A 169 19.05 -24.76 15.92
C LEU A 169 18.50 -25.50 17.14
N ILE A 170 17.32 -25.12 17.64
CA ILE A 170 16.83 -25.57 18.96
C ILE A 170 15.44 -26.19 18.85
N ILE A 171 14.43 -25.42 18.44
CA ILE A 171 13.01 -25.83 18.45
C ILE A 171 12.27 -25.03 17.40
N ASP A 172 11.33 -25.68 16.69
CA ASP A 172 10.38 -25.04 15.78
C ASP A 172 9.65 -23.86 16.47
N VAL A 173 9.74 -22.67 15.86
CA VAL A 173 9.12 -21.43 16.34
C VAL A 173 7.95 -21.08 15.42
N ASP A 174 6.74 -21.17 15.97
CA ASP A 174 5.50 -20.81 15.26
C ASP A 174 5.59 -19.39 14.64
N SER A 175 5.18 -19.29 13.37
CA SER A 175 5.26 -18.05 12.59
C SER A 175 4.45 -16.89 13.19
N LYS A 176 3.43 -17.16 14.00
CA LYS A 176 2.65 -16.13 14.73
C LYS A 176 3.51 -15.39 15.76
N ALA A 177 4.60 -15.98 16.25
CA ALA A 177 5.52 -15.32 17.18
C ALA A 177 6.10 -14.03 16.57
N TYR A 178 6.42 -14.03 15.27
CA TYR A 178 6.90 -12.85 14.55
C TYR A 178 5.82 -11.75 14.52
N SER A 179 4.56 -12.13 14.25
CA SER A 179 3.42 -11.22 14.25
C SER A 179 3.15 -10.61 15.63
N HIS A 180 3.26 -11.40 16.72
CA HIS A 180 3.10 -10.91 18.09
C HIS A 180 4.19 -9.92 18.48
N VAL A 181 5.44 -10.16 18.09
CA VAL A 181 6.54 -9.20 18.32
C VAL A 181 6.32 -7.93 17.51
N GLY A 182 5.95 -8.04 16.24
CA GLY A 182 5.60 -6.90 15.40
C GLY A 182 4.49 -6.05 16.02
N ASN A 183 3.42 -6.70 16.50
CA ASN A 183 2.29 -6.08 17.19
C ASN A 183 2.72 -5.34 18.46
N PHE A 184 3.52 -5.98 19.33
CA PHE A 184 4.06 -5.31 20.53
C PHE A 184 4.92 -4.10 20.18
N ILE A 185 5.78 -4.22 19.18
CA ILE A 185 6.65 -3.12 18.76
C ILE A 185 5.82 -1.96 18.19
N ALA A 186 4.85 -2.25 17.33
CA ALA A 186 4.04 -1.24 16.64
C ALA A 186 3.08 -0.50 17.57
N TYR A 187 2.41 -1.20 18.49
CA TYR A 187 1.35 -0.62 19.33
C TYR A 187 1.80 -0.29 20.75
N VAL A 188 2.86 -0.91 21.28
CA VAL A 188 3.32 -0.62 22.66
C VAL A 188 4.61 0.17 22.64
N TYR A 189 5.69 -0.39 22.07
CA TYR A 189 7.00 0.23 22.13
C TYR A 189 7.08 1.55 21.35
N ALA A 190 6.70 1.53 20.05
CA ALA A 190 6.89 2.67 19.16
C ALA A 190 6.08 3.92 19.60
N PRO A 191 4.78 3.83 19.97
CA PRO A 191 4.03 5.01 20.38
C PRO A 191 4.56 5.61 21.69
N ILE A 192 4.91 4.78 22.68
CA ILE A 192 5.46 5.26 23.94
C ILE A 192 6.81 5.94 23.71
N HIS A 193 7.70 5.33 22.92
CA HIS A 193 9.00 5.92 22.61
C HIS A 193 8.84 7.23 21.83
N LEU A 194 7.95 7.28 20.83
CA LEU A 194 7.67 8.49 20.05
C LEU A 194 7.21 9.64 20.95
N LEU A 195 6.21 9.39 21.79
CA LEU A 195 5.65 10.39 22.69
C LEU A 195 6.63 10.84 23.79
N SER A 196 7.61 10.01 24.14
CA SER A 196 8.68 10.38 25.07
C SER A 196 9.67 11.40 24.49
N LEU A 197 9.78 11.46 23.15
CA LEU A 197 10.68 12.38 22.46
C LEU A 197 10.01 13.72 22.09
N ILE A 198 8.69 13.84 22.27
CA ILE A 198 7.95 15.08 21.99
C ILE A 198 8.20 16.11 23.09
N PRO A 199 8.73 17.31 22.76
CA PRO A 199 9.05 18.32 23.77
C PRO A 199 7.80 18.89 24.45
N ILE A 200 8.02 19.56 25.58
CA ILE A 200 6.99 20.35 26.26
C ILE A 200 7.12 21.79 25.74
N TYR A 201 6.08 22.31 25.12
CA TYR A 201 6.09 23.66 24.59
C TYR A 201 5.53 24.62 25.64
N CYS A 202 6.38 25.48 26.22
CA CYS A 202 5.97 26.35 27.32
C CYS A 202 4.72 27.17 26.98
N GLY A 203 3.68 27.00 27.80
CA GLY A 203 2.33 27.53 27.60
C GLY A 203 1.87 28.51 28.68
N THR A 204 0.58 28.85 28.70
CA THR A 204 0.00 29.71 29.75
C THR A 204 0.04 29.04 31.14
N SER A 205 0.06 27.71 31.18
CA SER A 205 0.22 26.91 32.41
C SER A 205 1.54 27.13 33.14
N ASP A 206 2.62 27.42 32.41
CA ASP A 206 3.94 27.66 33.00
C ASP A 206 4.09 29.11 33.49
N LYS A 207 3.46 30.08 32.82
CA LYS A 207 3.58 31.50 33.18
C LYS A 207 3.00 31.83 34.56
N ILE A 208 1.99 31.10 35.02
CA ILE A 208 1.38 31.30 36.34
C ILE A 208 2.21 30.63 37.44
N ASN A 209 2.81 29.47 37.15
CA ASN A 209 3.75 28.83 38.08
C ASN A 209 5.03 29.67 38.23
N GLU A 210 5.51 30.30 37.16
CA GLU A 210 6.59 31.30 37.23
C GLU A 210 6.18 32.52 38.06
N GLU A 211 4.97 33.05 37.91
CA GLU A 211 4.47 34.17 38.73
C GLU A 211 4.26 33.81 40.22
N SER A 212 3.95 32.55 40.55
CA SER A 212 3.87 32.08 41.94
C SER A 212 5.23 31.73 42.57
N ASP A 213 6.22 31.35 41.76
CA ASP A 213 7.58 30.98 42.20
C ASP A 213 8.61 32.11 42.10
N PHE A 214 8.18 33.36 41.81
CA PHE A 214 9.07 34.53 41.70
C PHE A 214 9.79 34.96 43.00
N LYS A 215 9.80 34.12 44.04
CA LYS A 215 10.56 34.37 45.28
C LYS A 215 11.72 33.43 45.57
N ASP A 216 11.82 32.25 44.99
CA ASP A 216 12.97 31.38 45.29
C ASP A 216 13.32 30.49 44.09
N SER A 217 14.57 30.57 43.64
CA SER A 217 15.26 29.70 42.67
C SER A 217 15.44 30.27 41.25
N LYS A 218 16.49 31.08 41.10
CA LYS A 218 17.25 31.19 39.84
C LYS A 218 17.92 29.84 39.54
N ASP A 219 17.23 28.91 38.87
CA ASP A 219 17.91 27.79 38.22
C ASP A 219 17.36 27.55 36.80
N ASN A 220 18.09 28.09 35.84
CA ASN A 220 17.90 27.98 34.39
C ASN A 220 18.20 26.55 33.88
N LYS A 221 17.35 25.55 34.19
CA LYS A 221 17.48 24.19 33.64
C LYS A 221 16.42 23.84 32.59
N ASP A 222 15.16 24.20 32.81
CA ASP A 222 14.06 23.78 31.92
C ASP A 222 14.07 24.48 30.55
N SER A 223 14.66 25.68 30.45
CA SER A 223 14.79 26.43 29.20
C SER A 223 15.95 25.98 28.30
N LYS A 224 16.89 25.19 28.82
CA LYS A 224 17.98 24.58 28.04
C LYS A 224 17.54 23.26 27.38
N ASP A 225 16.80 22.43 28.12
CA ASP A 225 16.41 21.09 27.64
C ASP A 225 15.45 21.15 26.44
N ASN A 226 14.47 22.05 26.43
CA ASN A 226 13.53 22.20 25.30
C ASN A 226 14.19 22.63 23.97
N LYS A 227 15.35 23.31 24.03
CA LYS A 227 16.09 23.70 22.81
C LYS A 227 16.75 22.51 22.13
N ASP A 228 17.13 21.46 22.85
CA ASP A 228 17.84 20.32 22.28
C ASP A 228 16.91 19.32 21.56
N TYR A 229 15.64 19.26 21.96
CA TYR A 229 14.63 18.47 21.25
C TYR A 229 14.25 19.08 19.90
N ILE A 230 14.07 20.41 19.88
CA ILE A 230 13.64 21.18 18.71
C ILE A 230 14.77 21.39 17.70
N LYS A 231 16.03 21.49 18.17
CA LYS A 231 17.18 21.60 17.27
C LYS A 231 17.39 20.33 16.44
N PRO A 232 17.73 20.48 15.15
CA PRO A 232 18.12 19.35 14.32
C PRO A 232 19.36 18.68 14.93
N SER A 233 19.39 17.34 14.90
CA SER A 233 20.63 16.64 15.25
C SER A 233 21.67 16.92 14.16
N LYS A 234 22.96 16.90 14.50
CA LYS A 234 24.04 17.07 13.48
C LYS A 234 23.92 16.08 12.33
N PHE A 235 23.47 14.86 12.63
CA PHE A 235 23.19 13.84 11.63
C PHE A 235 22.05 14.26 10.68
N LEU A 236 20.91 14.69 11.23
CA LEU A 236 19.74 15.10 10.44
C LEU A 236 20.03 16.37 9.63
N GLU A 237 20.78 17.31 10.21
CA GLU A 237 21.27 18.49 9.51
C GLU A 237 22.13 18.12 8.30
N GLY A 238 23.09 17.19 8.49
CA GLY A 238 23.92 16.68 7.41
C GLY A 238 23.10 15.97 6.32
N LEU A 239 22.18 15.10 6.73
CA LEU A 239 21.28 14.36 5.84
C LEU A 239 20.41 15.29 5.00
N VAL A 240 19.74 16.27 5.62
CA VAL A 240 18.87 17.20 4.88
C VAL A 240 19.70 18.08 3.93
N SER A 241 20.82 18.63 4.42
CA SER A 241 21.56 19.65 3.67
C SER A 241 22.41 19.07 2.54
N TYR A 242 22.99 17.89 2.72
CA TYR A 242 23.98 17.34 1.79
C TYR A 242 23.52 16.08 1.06
N ILE A 243 22.36 15.52 1.41
CA ILE A 243 21.78 14.36 0.70
C ILE A 243 20.40 14.71 0.15
N ILE A 244 19.44 15.05 1.02
CA ILE A 244 18.05 15.25 0.60
C ILE A 244 17.89 16.46 -0.33
N ILE A 245 18.46 17.62 0.03
CA ILE A 245 18.38 18.82 -0.82
C ILE A 245 19.04 18.59 -2.20
N PRO A 246 20.30 18.08 -2.29
CA PRO A 246 20.91 17.79 -3.58
C PRO A 246 20.13 16.77 -4.43
N ILE A 247 19.61 15.68 -3.84
CA ILE A 247 18.77 14.71 -4.55
C ILE A 247 17.50 15.39 -5.07
N THR A 248 16.83 16.18 -4.23
CA THR A 248 15.64 16.93 -4.62
C THR A 248 15.96 17.88 -5.77
N ALA A 249 17.13 18.52 -5.77
CA ALA A 249 17.56 19.40 -6.85
C ALA A 249 17.78 18.68 -8.18
N ILE A 250 18.47 17.53 -8.14
CA ILE A 250 18.66 16.68 -9.33
C ILE A 250 17.31 16.22 -9.87
N PHE A 251 16.42 15.76 -8.98
CA PHE A 251 15.08 15.35 -9.34
C PHE A 251 14.26 16.49 -9.95
N THR A 252 14.33 17.70 -9.38
CA THR A 252 13.72 18.90 -9.97
C THR A 252 14.23 19.15 -11.39
N ILE A 253 15.53 19.05 -11.61
CA ILE A 253 16.12 19.28 -12.96
C ILE A 253 15.56 18.25 -13.95
N ILE A 254 15.58 16.96 -13.60
CA ILE A 254 15.04 15.89 -14.46
C ILE A 254 13.56 16.13 -14.74
N LEU A 255 12.78 16.46 -13.71
CA LEU A 255 11.35 16.71 -13.83
C LEU A 255 11.06 17.92 -14.74
N LEU A 256 11.79 19.02 -14.58
CA LEU A 256 11.63 20.21 -15.42
C LEU A 256 12.03 19.93 -16.86
N LEU A 257 13.13 19.20 -17.10
CA LEU A 257 13.53 18.79 -18.44
C LEU A 257 12.44 17.93 -19.09
N TYR A 258 11.89 16.97 -18.34
CA TYR A 258 10.81 16.13 -18.82
C TYR A 258 9.55 16.93 -19.16
N ILE A 259 9.14 17.87 -18.30
CA ILE A 259 8.00 18.76 -18.57
C ILE A 259 8.25 19.55 -19.85
N ILE A 260 9.41 20.21 -19.97
CA ILE A 260 9.74 21.05 -21.13
C ILE A 260 9.80 20.24 -22.43
N MET A 261 10.39 19.05 -22.40
CA MET A 261 10.54 18.20 -23.58
C MET A 261 9.22 17.62 -24.08
N ASN A 262 8.26 17.37 -23.18
CA ASN A 262 7.03 16.66 -23.52
C ASN A 262 5.77 17.55 -23.55
N ILE A 263 5.88 18.83 -23.18
CA ILE A 263 4.73 19.75 -23.05
C ILE A 263 3.82 19.84 -24.28
N THR A 264 4.35 19.61 -25.49
CA THR A 264 3.60 19.64 -26.77
C THR A 264 3.09 18.29 -27.24
N GLY A 265 3.36 17.20 -26.53
CA GLY A 265 3.06 15.82 -26.95
C GLY A 265 2.23 15.04 -25.94
N ASP A 266 2.51 13.74 -25.81
CA ASP A 266 1.74 12.81 -25.00
C ASP A 266 1.89 12.99 -23.48
N PHE A 267 2.64 14.01 -23.01
CA PHE A 267 2.75 14.40 -21.60
C PHE A 267 1.40 14.47 -20.90
N TRP A 268 0.38 15.00 -21.60
CA TRP A 268 -0.95 15.19 -21.05
C TRP A 268 -1.76 13.90 -20.97
N LYS A 269 -1.38 12.88 -21.75
CA LYS A 269 -2.05 11.57 -21.80
C LYS A 269 -1.45 10.56 -20.82
N ASP A 270 -0.20 10.75 -20.41
CA ASP A 270 0.47 9.82 -19.50
C ASP A 270 -0.13 9.88 -18.08
N ASN A 271 -0.63 8.74 -17.59
CA ASN A 271 -1.21 8.59 -16.27
C ASN A 271 -0.19 8.53 -15.13
N LEU A 272 1.08 8.27 -15.42
CA LEU A 272 2.16 8.24 -14.42
C LEU A 272 2.64 9.65 -14.04
N MET A 273 2.32 10.66 -14.83
CA MET A 273 2.79 12.03 -14.59
C MET A 273 2.15 12.67 -13.38
N GLU A 274 0.86 12.44 -13.17
CA GLU A 274 0.12 13.06 -12.07
C GLU A 274 0.65 12.62 -10.70
N PRO A 275 0.82 11.30 -10.39
CA PRO A 275 1.45 10.86 -9.15
C PRO A 275 2.88 11.37 -8.95
N LEU A 276 3.68 11.48 -10.03
CA LEU A 276 5.06 11.96 -9.97
C LEU A 276 5.10 13.44 -9.53
N LEU A 277 4.27 14.29 -10.13
CA LEU A 277 4.17 15.71 -9.81
C LEU A 277 3.63 15.95 -8.39
N VAL A 278 2.66 15.15 -7.94
CA VAL A 278 2.15 15.17 -6.56
C VAL A 278 3.27 14.82 -5.58
N THR A 279 3.98 13.72 -5.82
CA THR A 279 5.08 13.24 -4.95
C THR A 279 6.20 14.26 -4.87
N TYR A 280 6.56 14.87 -6.00
CA TYR A 280 7.50 15.99 -6.05
C TYR A 280 7.05 17.15 -5.15
N SER A 281 5.79 17.56 -5.28
CA SER A 281 5.25 18.70 -4.56
C SER A 281 5.21 18.47 -3.05
N ILE A 282 4.82 17.26 -2.61
CA ILE A 282 4.90 16.83 -1.21
C ILE A 282 6.36 16.90 -0.72
N THR A 283 7.28 16.35 -1.50
CA THR A 283 8.72 16.31 -1.16
C THR A 283 9.27 17.71 -0.96
N VAL A 284 9.04 18.64 -1.90
CA VAL A 284 9.56 20.02 -1.78
C VAL A 284 8.99 20.73 -0.56
N ILE A 285 7.70 20.55 -0.25
CA ILE A 285 7.08 21.16 0.95
C ILE A 285 7.70 20.58 2.23
N ILE A 286 7.86 19.25 2.33
CA ILE A 286 8.51 18.61 3.49
C ILE A 286 9.95 19.09 3.65
N VAL A 287 10.74 19.08 2.57
CA VAL A 287 12.14 19.54 2.59
C VAL A 287 12.21 21.02 2.95
N TYR A 288 11.27 21.85 2.49
CA TYR A 288 11.20 23.25 2.88
C TYR A 288 10.94 23.42 4.39
N LEU A 289 10.03 22.65 4.97
CA LEU A 289 9.76 22.69 6.41
C LEU A 289 10.99 22.28 7.22
N LEU A 290 11.75 21.28 6.78
CA LEU A 290 13.00 20.87 7.43
C LEU A 290 14.12 21.91 7.28
N ALA A 291 14.29 22.44 6.06
CA ALA A 291 15.27 23.46 5.73
C ALA A 291 15.02 24.78 6.48
N SER A 292 13.77 25.08 6.86
CA SER A 292 13.42 26.26 7.67
C SER A 292 13.99 26.24 9.09
N VAL A 293 14.36 25.08 9.62
CA VAL A 293 14.93 24.95 10.98
C VAL A 293 16.46 24.85 10.97
N ILE A 294 17.05 24.50 9.82
CA ILE A 294 18.50 24.32 9.67
C ILE A 294 19.14 25.61 9.12
N ASP A 295 20.17 26.09 9.80
CA ASP A 295 20.88 27.31 9.42
C ASP A 295 22.20 26.99 8.71
N ASN A 296 22.16 26.89 7.38
CA ASN A 296 23.34 26.87 6.54
C ASN A 296 23.06 27.45 5.15
N LYS A 297 24.10 27.64 4.35
CA LYS A 297 23.97 28.25 3.01
C LYS A 297 23.09 27.43 2.08
N VAL A 298 23.19 26.09 2.12
CA VAL A 298 22.46 25.20 1.21
C VAL A 298 20.95 25.28 1.48
N THR A 299 20.55 25.24 2.76
CA THR A 299 19.16 25.36 3.17
C THR A 299 18.60 26.74 2.88
N ASP A 300 19.39 27.81 3.04
CA ASP A 300 18.98 29.17 2.70
C ASP A 300 18.75 29.37 1.19
N TYR A 301 19.61 28.81 0.33
CA TYR A 301 19.36 28.80 -1.12
C TYR A 301 18.11 27.99 -1.47
N PHE A 302 17.92 26.82 -0.86
CA PHE A 302 16.74 25.99 -1.08
C PHE A 302 15.45 26.76 -0.78
N ARG A 303 15.37 27.39 0.40
CA ARG A 303 14.20 28.18 0.83
C ARG A 303 13.88 29.33 -0.11
N LYS A 304 14.87 29.93 -0.77
CA LYS A 304 14.67 31.07 -1.67
C LYS A 304 14.31 30.68 -3.10
N ILE A 305 14.75 29.50 -3.57
CA ILE A 305 14.64 29.07 -4.96
C ILE A 305 13.49 28.08 -5.14
N PHE A 306 13.45 27.00 -4.35
CA PHE A 306 12.56 25.86 -4.60
C PHE A 306 11.07 26.19 -4.48
N PRO A 307 10.62 27.05 -3.55
CA PRO A 307 9.22 27.49 -3.55
C PRO A 307 8.79 28.14 -4.87
N LYS A 308 9.68 28.87 -5.56
CA LYS A 308 9.37 29.51 -6.85
C LYS A 308 9.30 28.49 -7.97
N VAL A 309 10.16 27.47 -7.92
CA VAL A 309 10.16 26.35 -8.88
C VAL A 309 8.95 25.44 -8.65
N LEU A 310 8.48 25.32 -7.41
CA LEU A 310 7.30 24.53 -7.06
C LEU A 310 6.03 25.09 -7.70
N ILE A 311 5.89 26.41 -7.81
CA ILE A 311 4.69 27.06 -8.41
C ILE A 311 4.35 26.51 -9.81
N PRO A 312 5.23 26.62 -10.83
CA PRO A 312 4.90 26.11 -12.16
C PRO A 312 4.65 24.60 -12.16
N VAL A 313 5.40 23.81 -11.36
CA VAL A 313 5.22 22.36 -11.32
C VAL A 313 3.84 21.96 -10.76
N VAL A 314 3.40 22.61 -9.68
CA VAL A 314 2.07 22.36 -9.10
C VAL A 314 0.95 22.86 -10.03
N LEU A 315 1.17 23.95 -10.77
CA LEU A 315 0.23 24.39 -11.78
C LEU A 315 0.10 23.36 -12.91
N PHE A 316 1.22 22.80 -13.39
CA PHE A 316 1.20 21.71 -14.37
C PHE A 316 0.46 20.47 -13.83
N GLN A 317 0.70 20.08 -12.58
CA GLN A 317 -0.03 19.00 -11.91
C GLN A 317 -1.54 19.24 -11.93
N THR A 318 -1.96 20.45 -11.54
CA THR A 318 -3.37 20.81 -11.42
C THR A 318 -4.04 20.86 -12.79
N ILE A 319 -3.39 21.46 -13.79
CA ILE A 319 -3.89 21.52 -15.17
C ILE A 319 -3.98 20.12 -15.77
N SER A 320 -2.98 19.27 -15.56
CA SER A 320 -2.98 17.88 -16.04
C SER A 320 -4.16 17.10 -15.47
N SER A 321 -4.44 17.25 -14.17
CA SER A 321 -5.60 16.61 -13.55
C SER A 321 -6.92 17.14 -14.10
N ILE A 322 -7.03 18.47 -14.32
CA ILE A 322 -8.24 19.10 -14.89
C ILE A 322 -8.51 18.64 -16.33
N LEU A 323 -7.50 18.55 -17.19
CA LEU A 323 -7.68 18.13 -18.59
C LEU A 323 -8.25 16.70 -18.66
N LYS A 324 -7.81 15.82 -17.76
CA LYS A 324 -8.29 14.43 -17.69
C LYS A 324 -9.70 14.28 -17.10
N ILE A 325 -10.26 15.33 -16.48
CA ILE A 325 -11.67 15.32 -16.06
C ILE A 325 -12.59 15.16 -17.28
N GLY A 326 -12.22 15.73 -18.44
CA GLY A 326 -13.00 15.55 -19.67
C GLY A 326 -13.14 14.08 -20.06
N GLU A 327 -12.05 13.32 -19.98
CA GLU A 327 -12.00 11.92 -20.42
C GLU A 327 -12.60 10.95 -19.40
N LEU A 328 -12.37 11.17 -18.10
CA LEU A 328 -12.69 10.20 -17.04
C LEU A 328 -13.77 10.68 -16.05
N GLY A 329 -14.21 11.93 -16.16
CA GLY A 329 -15.00 12.59 -15.14
C GLY A 329 -14.20 12.90 -13.87
N ILE A 330 -14.90 13.43 -12.88
CA ILE A 330 -14.36 13.70 -11.54
C ILE A 330 -14.41 12.39 -10.75
N THR A 331 -13.23 11.92 -10.33
CA THR A 331 -13.09 10.80 -9.37
C THR A 331 -12.60 11.33 -8.03
N SER A 332 -12.81 10.57 -6.95
CA SER A 332 -12.35 10.93 -5.61
C SER A 332 -10.83 11.18 -5.59
N GLY A 333 -10.05 10.32 -6.25
CA GLY A 333 -8.60 10.49 -6.39
C GLY A 333 -8.21 11.82 -7.05
N ARG A 334 -8.83 12.18 -8.18
CA ARG A 334 -8.56 13.46 -8.87
C ARG A 334 -8.95 14.67 -8.03
N TYR A 335 -10.05 14.56 -7.29
CA TYR A 335 -10.45 15.60 -6.34
C TYR A 335 -9.34 15.86 -5.31
N TYR A 336 -8.76 14.81 -4.71
CA TYR A 336 -7.66 14.95 -3.76
C TYR A 336 -6.40 15.55 -4.39
N VAL A 337 -6.07 15.15 -5.62
CA VAL A 337 -4.92 15.72 -6.35
C VAL A 337 -5.10 17.21 -6.60
N ILE A 338 -6.28 17.64 -7.04
CA ILE A 338 -6.59 19.05 -7.29
C ILE A 338 -6.60 19.83 -5.99
N MET A 339 -7.24 19.32 -4.93
CA MET A 339 -7.27 19.97 -3.62
C MET A 339 -5.86 20.14 -3.04
N PHE A 340 -5.01 19.11 -3.17
CA PHE A 340 -3.61 19.19 -2.80
C PHE A 340 -2.83 20.17 -3.70
N GLY A 341 -3.12 20.21 -5.01
CA GLY A 341 -2.55 21.20 -5.93
C GLY A 341 -2.85 22.64 -5.51
N VAL A 342 -4.08 22.93 -5.08
CA VAL A 342 -4.47 24.24 -4.53
C VAL A 342 -3.66 24.54 -3.25
N PHE A 343 -3.60 23.59 -2.31
CA PHE A 343 -2.81 23.73 -1.09
C PHE A 343 -1.32 24.00 -1.38
N ALA A 344 -0.73 23.21 -2.27
CA ALA A 344 0.68 23.28 -2.62
C ALA A 344 0.99 24.60 -3.34
N THR A 345 0.10 25.10 -4.19
CA THR A 345 0.24 26.41 -4.85
C THR A 345 0.22 27.54 -3.81
N VAL A 346 -0.75 27.54 -2.90
CA VAL A 346 -0.84 28.55 -1.82
C VAL A 346 0.40 28.51 -0.93
N SER A 347 0.85 27.31 -0.54
CA SER A 347 2.07 27.12 0.25
C SER A 347 3.30 27.63 -0.48
N ALA A 348 3.46 27.30 -1.76
CA ALA A 348 4.57 27.73 -2.60
C ALA A 348 4.62 29.25 -2.75
N ILE A 349 3.47 29.91 -2.92
CA ILE A 349 3.37 31.38 -2.96
C ILE A 349 3.77 32.00 -1.62
N ILE A 350 3.23 31.50 -0.50
CA ILE A 350 3.55 32.00 0.85
C ILE A 350 5.05 31.89 1.12
N PHE A 351 5.65 30.72 0.85
CA PHE A 351 7.08 30.47 1.01
C PHE A 351 7.93 31.32 0.06
N SER A 352 7.47 31.57 -1.16
CA SER A 352 8.18 32.44 -2.12
C SER A 352 8.24 33.90 -1.69
N ILE A 353 7.15 34.42 -1.12
CA ILE A 353 7.08 35.81 -0.64
C ILE A 353 7.86 35.97 0.67
N ARG A 354 7.86 34.95 1.53
CA ARG A 354 8.46 35.02 2.87
C ARG A 354 9.31 33.78 3.20
N PRO A 355 10.45 33.58 2.50
CA PRO A 355 11.23 32.34 2.56
C PRO A 355 11.84 31.99 3.94
N ASN A 356 11.91 32.95 4.86
CA ASN A 356 12.49 32.79 6.20
C ASN A 356 11.51 33.25 7.32
N HIS A 357 10.21 33.32 7.03
CA HIS A 357 9.20 33.73 8.01
C HIS A 357 8.49 32.50 8.60
N LYS A 358 7.82 32.70 9.75
CA LYS A 358 6.98 31.69 10.40
C LYS A 358 6.00 31.05 9.40
N SER A 359 6.07 29.73 9.29
CA SER A 359 5.26 28.83 8.47
C SER A 359 3.92 28.45 9.11
N ASN A 360 3.64 28.92 10.33
CA ASN A 360 2.41 28.64 11.10
C ASN A 360 1.07 28.71 10.34
N ILE A 361 0.96 29.49 9.27
CA ILE A 361 -0.30 29.66 8.52
C ILE A 361 -0.62 28.49 7.59
N ILE A 362 0.36 27.68 7.18
CA ILE A 362 0.12 26.57 6.25
C ILE A 362 -0.67 25.42 6.89
N ALA A 363 -0.48 25.17 8.18
CA ALA A 363 -1.18 24.12 8.91
C ALA A 363 -2.71 24.31 8.98
N PRO A 364 -3.26 25.49 9.38
CA PRO A 364 -4.71 25.69 9.38
C PRO A 364 -5.30 25.68 7.95
N ILE A 365 -4.56 26.11 6.92
CA ILE A 365 -4.99 25.98 5.53
C ILE A 365 -5.12 24.50 5.14
N LEU A 366 -4.11 23.69 5.46
CA LEU A 366 -4.13 22.25 5.19
C LEU A 366 -5.26 21.54 5.92
N ILE A 367 -5.50 21.88 7.20
CA ILE A 367 -6.62 21.36 7.98
C ILE A 367 -7.96 21.74 7.34
N ALA A 368 -8.14 23.00 6.96
CA ALA A 368 -9.38 23.47 6.36
C ALA A 368 -9.68 22.77 5.02
N LEU A 369 -8.69 22.65 4.13
CA LEU A 369 -8.87 21.96 2.84
C LEU A 369 -9.11 20.46 3.03
N SER A 370 -8.44 19.83 4.00
CA SER A 370 -8.67 18.43 4.35
C SER A 370 -10.09 18.20 4.90
N LEU A 371 -10.59 19.10 5.75
CA LEU A 371 -11.98 19.04 6.24
C LEU A 371 -12.99 19.18 5.09
N ILE A 372 -12.78 20.14 4.19
CA ILE A 372 -13.64 20.33 3.00
C ILE A 372 -13.68 19.04 2.16
N SER A 373 -12.55 18.34 2.04
CA SER A 373 -12.47 17.12 1.21
C SER A 373 -13.26 15.91 1.73
N ILE A 374 -13.73 15.93 2.99
CA ILE A 374 -14.46 14.82 3.62
C ILE A 374 -15.86 15.19 4.12
N LEU A 375 -16.24 16.48 4.12
CA LEU A 375 -17.54 16.96 4.60
C LEU A 375 -18.54 17.18 3.45
N PRO A 376 -19.63 16.40 3.37
CA PRO A 376 -20.71 16.64 2.42
C PRO A 376 -21.33 18.03 2.59
N PRO A 377 -21.84 18.66 1.51
CA PRO A 377 -22.04 18.11 0.16
C PRO A 377 -20.86 18.35 -0.80
N VAL A 378 -19.76 18.95 -0.34
CA VAL A 378 -18.65 19.40 -1.21
C VAL A 378 -17.45 18.43 -1.22
N ASP A 379 -17.54 17.33 -0.47
CA ASP A 379 -16.48 16.35 -0.32
C ASP A 379 -16.19 15.57 -1.60
N ALA A 380 -15.04 14.89 -1.61
CA ALA A 380 -14.56 14.12 -2.75
C ALA A 380 -15.56 13.05 -3.20
N PHE A 381 -16.31 12.45 -2.27
CA PHE A 381 -17.22 11.35 -2.56
C PHE A 381 -18.55 11.85 -3.10
N THR A 382 -19.19 12.84 -2.48
CA THR A 382 -20.43 13.43 -3.00
C THR A 382 -20.25 14.03 -4.40
N ILE A 383 -19.17 14.78 -4.62
CA ILE A 383 -18.92 15.42 -5.93
C ILE A 383 -18.61 14.37 -7.00
N SER A 384 -17.76 13.38 -6.70
CA SER A 384 -17.43 12.35 -7.68
C SER A 384 -18.61 11.44 -8.00
N LYS A 385 -19.39 11.00 -6.99
CA LYS A 385 -20.60 10.20 -7.19
C LYS A 385 -21.59 10.94 -8.10
N ARG A 386 -21.92 12.19 -7.77
CA ARG A 386 -22.83 13.01 -8.56
C ARG A 386 -22.34 13.18 -10.00
N ASN A 387 -21.06 13.52 -10.18
CA ASN A 387 -20.50 13.71 -11.51
C ASN A 387 -20.55 12.43 -12.37
N GLN A 388 -20.26 11.27 -11.78
CA GLN A 388 -20.25 9.99 -12.52
C GLN A 388 -21.66 9.53 -12.87
N ILE A 389 -22.64 9.76 -11.99
CA ILE A 389 -24.06 9.52 -12.30
C ILE A 389 -24.53 10.44 -13.43
N GLU A 390 -24.28 11.75 -13.34
CA GLU A 390 -24.67 12.72 -14.38
C GLU A 390 -23.98 12.39 -15.72
N ARG A 391 -22.69 12.05 -15.70
CA ARG A 391 -21.92 11.67 -16.90
C ARG A 391 -22.48 10.43 -17.56
N LEU A 392 -22.79 9.38 -16.79
CA LEU A 392 -23.39 8.16 -17.31
C LEU A 392 -24.81 8.41 -17.86
N THR A 393 -25.63 9.15 -17.11
CA THR A 393 -27.01 9.50 -17.51
C THR A 393 -27.00 10.25 -18.84
N ASN A 394 -26.17 11.28 -18.98
CA ASN A 394 -26.09 12.10 -20.19
C ASN A 394 -25.71 11.27 -21.43
N VAL A 395 -24.77 10.32 -21.30
CA VAL A 395 -24.35 9.46 -22.42
C VAL A 395 -25.41 8.44 -22.79
N LEU A 396 -26.10 7.87 -21.80
CA LEU A 396 -27.19 6.93 -22.07
C LEU A 396 -28.38 7.64 -22.73
N GLU A 397 -28.77 8.83 -22.25
CA GLU A 397 -29.84 9.62 -22.87
C GLU A 397 -29.49 10.06 -24.29
N LYS A 398 -28.26 10.55 -24.51
CA LYS A 398 -27.74 10.94 -25.84
C LYS A 398 -27.84 9.80 -26.86
N ASN A 399 -27.63 8.56 -26.42
CA ASN A 399 -27.66 7.37 -27.27
C ASN A 399 -29.01 6.61 -27.24
N ASN A 400 -30.06 7.21 -26.68
CA ASN A 400 -31.38 6.61 -26.50
C ASN A 400 -31.37 5.27 -25.72
N MET A 401 -30.38 5.09 -24.85
CA MET A 401 -30.20 3.91 -24.01
C MET A 401 -30.87 4.05 -22.65
N LEU A 402 -31.32 5.25 -22.26
CA LEU A 402 -32.10 5.45 -21.04
C LEU A 402 -33.43 6.10 -21.40
N ILE A 403 -34.52 5.33 -21.31
CA ILE A 403 -35.87 5.78 -21.66
C ILE A 403 -36.81 5.42 -20.51
N ASN A 404 -37.49 6.41 -19.93
CA ASN A 404 -38.41 6.23 -18.80
C ASN A 404 -37.79 5.44 -17.64
N ASP A 405 -36.58 5.84 -17.20
CA ASP A 405 -35.80 5.18 -16.14
C ASP A 405 -35.49 3.70 -16.38
N LYS A 406 -35.43 3.27 -17.65
CA LYS A 406 -35.03 1.92 -18.03
C LYS A 406 -33.90 1.94 -19.05
N ILE A 407 -32.90 1.09 -18.81
CA ILE A 407 -31.80 0.91 -19.74
C ILE A 407 -32.29 0.03 -20.90
N VAL A 408 -32.09 0.53 -22.13
CA VAL A 408 -32.31 -0.20 -23.38
C VAL A 408 -30.94 -0.48 -24.00
N PRO A 409 -30.54 -1.76 -24.15
CA PRO A 409 -29.24 -2.12 -24.74
C PRO A 409 -29.09 -1.55 -26.16
N ASN A 410 -27.95 -0.94 -26.46
CA ASN A 410 -27.63 -0.43 -27.79
C ASN A 410 -26.14 -0.60 -28.08
N ALA A 411 -25.81 -1.50 -29.01
CA ALA A 411 -24.45 -1.71 -29.46
C ALA A 411 -23.95 -0.58 -30.39
N ASP A 412 -24.84 0.10 -31.11
CA ASP A 412 -24.50 1.04 -32.18
C ASP A 412 -24.28 2.45 -31.62
N ILE A 413 -23.22 2.59 -30.81
CA ILE A 413 -22.78 3.85 -30.21
C ILE A 413 -21.29 4.08 -30.47
N SER A 414 -20.84 5.34 -30.37
CA SER A 414 -19.43 5.68 -30.58
C SER A 414 -18.50 5.02 -29.55
N GLU A 415 -17.27 4.70 -29.94
CA GLU A 415 -16.25 4.16 -29.02
C GLU A 415 -15.96 5.10 -27.82
N GLU A 416 -16.06 6.42 -28.04
CA GLU A 416 -15.95 7.41 -26.96
C GLU A 416 -17.07 7.23 -25.93
N ASP A 417 -18.33 7.12 -26.38
CA ASP A 417 -19.48 6.90 -25.51
C ASP A 417 -19.41 5.54 -24.81
N ARG A 418 -18.95 4.47 -25.49
CA ARG A 418 -18.68 3.16 -24.84
C ARG A 418 -17.71 3.30 -23.68
N ASN A 419 -16.59 3.98 -23.90
CA ASN A 419 -15.58 4.20 -22.86
C ASN A 419 -16.11 5.03 -21.69
N ILE A 420 -16.98 6.00 -21.95
CA ILE A 420 -17.65 6.77 -20.88
C ILE A 420 -18.55 5.86 -20.04
N ILE A 421 -19.37 5.01 -20.66
CA ILE A 421 -20.24 4.07 -19.95
C ILE A 421 -19.38 3.10 -19.11
N ILE A 422 -18.40 2.42 -19.72
CA ILE A 422 -17.51 1.46 -19.04
C ILE A 422 -16.81 2.12 -17.85
N SER A 423 -16.19 3.30 -18.05
CA SER A 423 -15.45 3.97 -17.00
C SER A 423 -16.34 4.44 -15.85
N SER A 424 -17.54 4.96 -16.15
CA SER A 424 -18.48 5.44 -15.13
C SER A 424 -19.06 4.29 -14.33
N VAL A 425 -19.55 3.23 -14.99
CA VAL A 425 -20.10 2.03 -14.34
C VAL A 425 -19.04 1.36 -13.46
N ARG A 426 -17.81 1.21 -13.97
CA ARG A 426 -16.69 0.65 -13.19
C ARG A 426 -16.38 1.50 -11.95
N TYR A 427 -16.38 2.83 -12.08
CA TYR A 427 -16.16 3.70 -10.93
C TYR A 427 -17.27 3.57 -9.89
N LEU A 428 -18.54 3.66 -10.31
CA LEU A 428 -19.70 3.48 -9.44
C LEU A 428 -19.68 2.11 -8.76
N GLY A 429 -19.33 1.05 -9.48
CA GLY A 429 -19.16 -0.30 -8.94
C GLY A 429 -18.04 -0.40 -7.91
N SER A 430 -16.86 0.17 -8.21
CA SER A 430 -15.72 0.16 -7.28
C SER A 430 -15.95 0.91 -5.98
N MET A 431 -16.91 1.85 -5.97
CA MET A 431 -17.29 2.64 -4.81
C MET A 431 -18.61 2.18 -4.17
N ASP A 432 -19.18 1.06 -4.62
CA ASP A 432 -20.49 0.53 -4.18
C ASP A 432 -21.67 1.50 -4.35
N TYR A 433 -21.60 2.42 -5.33
CA TYR A 433 -22.64 3.40 -5.63
C TYR A 433 -23.73 2.90 -6.59
N LEU A 434 -23.58 1.69 -7.16
CA LEU A 434 -24.55 1.16 -8.15
C LEU A 434 -25.96 1.05 -7.56
N LYS A 435 -26.05 0.67 -6.28
CA LYS A 435 -27.32 0.53 -5.54
C LYS A 435 -27.98 1.86 -5.21
N ASP A 436 -27.29 2.98 -5.38
CA ASP A 436 -27.84 4.30 -5.13
C ASP A 436 -28.55 4.89 -6.36
N VAL A 437 -28.47 4.22 -7.51
CA VAL A 437 -29.01 4.68 -8.78
C VAL A 437 -30.24 3.85 -9.13
N SER A 438 -31.42 4.48 -9.15
CA SER A 438 -32.71 3.80 -9.32
C SER A 438 -32.83 2.99 -10.61
N TRP A 439 -32.35 3.52 -11.73
CA TRP A 439 -32.43 2.87 -13.04
C TRP A 439 -31.29 1.85 -13.30
N LEU A 440 -30.36 1.68 -12.35
CA LEU A 440 -29.20 0.77 -12.48
C LEU A 440 -29.30 -0.46 -11.55
N GLN A 441 -30.43 -0.64 -10.84
CA GLN A 441 -30.60 -1.71 -9.85
C GLN A 441 -30.51 -3.12 -10.45
N ASP A 442 -31.03 -3.31 -11.67
CA ASP A 442 -30.96 -4.62 -12.34
C ASP A 442 -29.51 -5.03 -12.62
N TYR A 443 -28.65 -4.05 -12.98
CA TYR A 443 -27.22 -4.26 -13.14
C TYR A 443 -26.50 -4.42 -11.81
N SER A 444 -26.88 -3.67 -10.76
CA SER A 444 -26.25 -3.76 -9.43
C SER A 444 -26.37 -5.15 -8.79
N THR A 445 -27.35 -5.95 -9.26
CA THR A 445 -27.55 -7.33 -8.81
C THR A 445 -26.93 -8.36 -9.78
N SER A 446 -27.09 -8.17 -11.08
CA SER A 446 -26.66 -9.16 -12.09
C SER A 446 -25.18 -9.06 -12.46
N TYR A 447 -24.60 -7.85 -12.41
CA TYR A 447 -23.27 -7.52 -12.93
C TYR A 447 -23.02 -7.89 -14.40
N ASP A 448 -24.08 -8.21 -15.15
CA ASP A 448 -24.01 -8.58 -16.57
C ASP A 448 -24.01 -7.32 -17.46
N PHE A 449 -22.81 -6.85 -17.78
CA PHE A 449 -22.61 -5.59 -18.50
C PHE A 449 -23.14 -5.66 -19.93
N GLU A 450 -22.81 -6.74 -20.65
CA GLU A 450 -23.19 -6.87 -22.06
C GLU A 450 -24.70 -6.97 -22.23
N LYS A 451 -25.37 -7.74 -21.37
CA LYS A 451 -26.84 -7.81 -21.39
C LYS A 451 -27.51 -6.47 -21.05
N THR A 452 -26.90 -5.68 -20.18
CA THR A 452 -27.45 -4.39 -19.73
C THR A 452 -27.26 -3.30 -20.77
N PHE A 453 -26.05 -3.16 -21.33
CA PHE A 453 -25.67 -2.04 -22.19
C PHE A 453 -25.63 -2.41 -23.68
N GLY A 454 -25.61 -3.69 -24.04
CA GLY A 454 -25.65 -4.17 -25.42
C GLY A 454 -24.28 -4.25 -26.10
N PHE A 455 -23.19 -4.12 -25.35
CA PHE A 455 -21.82 -4.28 -25.83
C PHE A 455 -20.91 -4.75 -24.68
N PRO A 456 -19.79 -5.44 -24.96
CA PRO A 456 -18.94 -6.00 -23.93
C PRO A 456 -18.14 -4.91 -23.21
N GLN A 457 -17.89 -5.12 -21.91
CA GLN A 457 -17.18 -4.18 -21.05
C GLN A 457 -15.68 -4.07 -21.38
N TYR A 458 -15.11 -5.17 -21.83
CA TYR A 458 -13.77 -5.27 -22.37
C TYR A 458 -13.96 -5.56 -23.85
N GLY A 459 -13.27 -4.84 -24.74
CA GLY A 459 -13.61 -4.80 -26.18
C GLY A 459 -13.78 -6.19 -26.83
N TYR A 460 -14.26 -6.19 -28.08
CA TYR A 460 -14.39 -7.41 -28.88
C TYR A 460 -13.00 -7.94 -29.34
N SER A 461 -12.14 -8.40 -28.43
CA SER A 461 -10.89 -9.12 -28.73
C SER A 461 -10.40 -9.80 -27.45
N ILE A 462 -10.19 -11.11 -27.38
CA ILE A 462 -9.71 -12.10 -28.35
C ILE A 462 -10.61 -13.34 -28.15
N LYS A 463 -10.84 -14.16 -29.19
CA LYS A 463 -11.42 -15.50 -28.99
C LYS A 463 -10.68 -16.14 -27.81
N GLU A 464 -11.38 -16.56 -26.76
CA GLU A 464 -10.71 -17.26 -25.66
C GLU A 464 -9.85 -18.37 -26.28
N PRO A 465 -8.55 -18.46 -25.93
CA PRO A 465 -7.70 -19.50 -26.48
C PRO A 465 -8.35 -20.84 -26.17
N ASP A 466 -8.32 -21.76 -27.13
CA ASP A 466 -8.82 -23.10 -26.86
C ASP A 466 -7.82 -23.74 -25.87
N ILE A 467 -8.26 -23.94 -24.63
CA ILE A 467 -7.44 -24.49 -23.55
C ILE A 467 -7.87 -25.92 -23.29
N TRP A 468 -6.91 -26.84 -23.24
CA TRP A 468 -7.06 -28.19 -22.73
C TRP A 468 -6.27 -28.35 -21.45
N ARG A 469 -6.92 -28.86 -20.40
CA ARG A 469 -6.30 -29.10 -19.10
C ARG A 469 -6.77 -30.42 -18.51
N PHE A 470 -5.84 -31.35 -18.39
CA PHE A 470 -6.07 -32.67 -17.81
C PHE A 470 -5.18 -32.87 -16.61
N TYR A 471 -5.70 -33.52 -15.57
CA TYR A 471 -4.94 -33.84 -14.37
C TYR A 471 -5.26 -35.25 -13.88
N LEU A 472 -4.22 -35.98 -13.47
CA LEU A 472 -4.38 -37.30 -12.88
C LEU A 472 -5.19 -37.17 -11.59
N THR A 473 -6.20 -38.02 -11.39
CA THR A 473 -7.02 -38.02 -10.18
C THR A 473 -6.15 -38.09 -8.92
N ASP A 474 -6.47 -37.25 -7.93
CA ASP A 474 -5.74 -37.16 -6.68
C ASP A 474 -5.63 -38.52 -5.97
N ARG A 475 -4.43 -38.80 -5.43
CA ARG A 475 -4.11 -40.03 -4.67
C ARG A 475 -4.20 -41.33 -5.49
N THR A 476 -4.06 -41.25 -6.81
CA THR A 476 -3.92 -42.44 -7.67
C THR A 476 -2.62 -43.19 -7.36
N PRO A 477 -2.67 -44.49 -7.01
CA PRO A 477 -1.47 -45.28 -6.78
C PRO A 477 -0.74 -45.59 -8.10
N ILE A 478 0.59 -45.48 -8.09
CA ILE A 478 1.46 -45.78 -9.24
C ILE A 478 2.31 -47.00 -8.89
N ASP A 479 2.26 -48.04 -9.72
CA ASP A 479 3.14 -49.20 -9.58
C ASP A 479 4.50 -48.89 -10.22
N VAL A 480 5.57 -49.10 -9.46
CA VAL A 480 6.95 -48.82 -9.86
C VAL A 480 7.82 -50.09 -9.84
N SER A 481 7.22 -51.25 -9.60
CA SER A 481 7.94 -52.51 -9.32
C SER A 481 8.82 -52.98 -10.48
N ASP A 482 8.50 -52.58 -11.71
CA ASP A 482 9.23 -52.97 -12.92
C ASP A 482 10.35 -52.01 -13.31
N TYR A 483 10.55 -50.91 -12.58
CA TYR A 483 11.51 -49.85 -12.92
C TYR A 483 12.55 -49.64 -11.82
N ASP A 484 13.76 -49.24 -12.23
CA ASP A 484 14.89 -49.02 -11.32
C ASP A 484 14.91 -47.58 -10.77
N PHE A 485 14.42 -46.62 -11.56
CA PHE A 485 14.45 -45.19 -11.24
C PHE A 485 13.10 -44.54 -11.53
N ILE A 486 12.75 -43.51 -10.75
CA ILE A 486 11.63 -42.61 -11.00
C ILE A 486 12.09 -41.16 -10.81
N VAL A 487 11.71 -40.29 -11.74
CA VAL A 487 12.04 -38.86 -11.74
C VAL A 487 10.78 -38.07 -12.10
N GLU A 488 10.53 -36.99 -11.37
CA GLU A 488 9.49 -36.03 -11.76
C GLU A 488 10.07 -34.99 -12.73
N VAL A 489 9.37 -34.76 -13.84
CA VAL A 489 9.75 -33.77 -14.85
C VAL A 489 8.62 -32.77 -15.05
N ASP A 490 8.97 -31.50 -15.22
CA ASP A 490 8.05 -30.41 -15.56
C ASP A 490 8.60 -29.69 -16.80
N LEU A 491 7.88 -29.81 -17.91
CA LEU A 491 8.34 -29.43 -19.25
C LEU A 491 7.47 -28.31 -19.81
N TYR A 492 8.09 -27.34 -20.48
CA TYR A 492 7.43 -26.19 -21.10
C TYR A 492 7.88 -26.02 -22.55
N SER A 493 6.99 -25.52 -23.42
CA SER A 493 7.34 -25.10 -24.77
C SER A 493 8.34 -23.93 -24.78
N GLU A 494 9.15 -23.86 -25.85
CA GLU A 494 10.27 -22.92 -26.03
C GLU A 494 9.95 -21.45 -25.67
N GLY A 495 10.87 -20.77 -24.98
CA GLY A 495 10.79 -19.32 -24.69
C GLY A 495 10.77 -18.93 -23.21
N LYS A 496 10.74 -19.90 -22.29
CA LYS A 496 11.03 -19.70 -20.86
C LYS A 496 12.19 -20.63 -20.47
N GLU A 497 13.06 -20.19 -19.56
CA GLU A 497 14.16 -21.02 -19.06
C GLU A 497 13.60 -22.35 -18.51
N ASN A 498 13.72 -23.42 -19.29
CA ASN A 498 13.58 -24.77 -18.75
C ASN A 498 14.77 -24.93 -17.79
N SER A 499 14.50 -24.87 -16.49
CA SER A 499 15.50 -25.04 -15.43
C SER A 499 15.92 -26.50 -15.33
N PHE A 500 16.46 -27.05 -16.41
CA PHE A 500 16.82 -28.46 -16.48
C PHE A 500 18.34 -28.61 -16.57
N GLU A 501 18.91 -29.11 -15.49
CA GLU A 501 20.25 -29.71 -15.49
C GLU A 501 20.10 -31.18 -15.90
N ILE A 502 21.07 -31.72 -16.64
CA ILE A 502 21.16 -33.15 -16.96
C ILE A 502 20.97 -33.97 -15.68
N ILE A 503 19.98 -34.87 -15.63
CA ILE A 503 19.64 -35.61 -14.40
C ILE A 503 20.38 -36.95 -14.39
N PRO A 504 21.35 -37.18 -13.49
CA PRO A 504 22.00 -38.47 -13.36
C PRO A 504 21.03 -39.51 -12.76
N LEU A 505 20.98 -40.70 -13.36
CA LEU A 505 20.22 -41.85 -12.84
C LEU A 505 21.05 -42.59 -11.78
N GLY A 506 21.22 -41.96 -10.62
CA GLY A 506 22.10 -42.46 -9.55
C GLY A 506 23.56 -42.65 -10.01
N ASP A 507 24.21 -43.71 -9.53
CA ASP A 507 25.60 -44.06 -9.90
C ASP A 507 25.69 -44.98 -11.15
N SER A 508 24.60 -45.10 -11.92
CA SER A 508 24.53 -46.04 -13.06
C SER A 508 25.39 -45.64 -14.27
N GLY A 509 25.81 -44.37 -14.34
CA GLY A 509 26.49 -43.81 -15.51
C GLY A 509 25.57 -43.50 -16.69
N TYR A 510 24.26 -43.42 -16.44
CA TYR A 510 23.25 -42.95 -17.37
C TYR A 510 22.61 -41.65 -16.85
N TYR A 511 22.11 -40.83 -17.77
CA TYR A 511 21.42 -39.60 -17.42
C TYR A 511 20.26 -39.32 -18.36
N ILE A 512 19.28 -38.59 -17.82
CA ILE A 512 18.16 -38.04 -18.58
C ILE A 512 18.60 -36.69 -19.14
N ASP A 513 18.42 -36.55 -20.45
CA ASP A 513 18.64 -35.35 -21.23
C ASP A 513 17.32 -34.97 -21.94
N LEU A 514 17.10 -33.68 -22.16
CA LEU A 514 15.92 -33.15 -22.83
C LEU A 514 16.36 -32.32 -24.02
N GLU A 515 16.00 -32.76 -25.21
CA GLU A 515 16.32 -32.05 -26.45
C GLU A 515 15.11 -31.23 -26.88
N PRO A 516 15.17 -29.89 -26.84
CA PRO A 516 14.08 -29.06 -27.33
C PRO A 516 14.01 -29.22 -28.85
N LYS A 517 13.00 -29.96 -29.29
CA LYS A 517 12.70 -30.22 -30.69
C LYS A 517 11.20 -30.16 -30.86
N ASP A 518 10.71 -29.20 -31.63
CA ASP A 518 9.30 -28.96 -31.96
C ASP A 518 8.34 -28.97 -30.73
N GLY A 519 8.11 -27.79 -30.13
CA GLY A 519 7.17 -27.65 -29.01
C GLY A 519 7.82 -27.90 -27.65
N ILE A 520 7.39 -28.96 -26.94
CA ILE A 520 7.78 -29.27 -25.56
C ILE A 520 9.09 -30.10 -25.43
N GLY A 521 9.58 -30.66 -26.53
CA GLY A 521 10.85 -31.41 -26.60
C GLY A 521 10.77 -32.93 -26.40
N ASP A 522 11.90 -33.59 -26.63
CA ASP A 522 12.08 -35.05 -26.50
C ASP A 522 12.86 -35.40 -25.23
N LEU A 523 12.43 -36.45 -24.53
CA LEU A 523 13.19 -37.12 -23.47
C LEU A 523 14.21 -38.07 -24.08
N ILE A 524 15.45 -38.04 -23.61
CA ILE A 524 16.52 -38.93 -24.08
C ILE A 524 17.26 -39.49 -22.87
N ILE A 525 17.40 -40.81 -22.81
CA ILE A 525 18.35 -41.45 -21.90
C ILE A 525 19.68 -41.60 -22.62
N ARG A 526 20.76 -41.10 -22.03
CA ARG A 526 22.12 -41.20 -22.58
C ARG A 526 23.07 -41.90 -21.62
N ASP A 527 24.12 -42.52 -22.16
CA ASP A 527 25.23 -43.06 -21.38
C ASP A 527 26.33 -41.99 -21.11
N ASN A 528 27.29 -42.31 -20.24
CA ASN A 528 28.48 -41.49 -19.94
C ASN A 528 29.32 -41.06 -21.18
N ARG A 529 29.12 -41.68 -22.35
CA ARG A 529 29.78 -41.33 -23.62
C ARG A 529 28.88 -40.51 -24.54
N GLN A 530 27.71 -40.08 -24.06
CA GLN A 530 26.66 -39.37 -24.78
C GLN A 530 25.94 -40.15 -25.88
N ASN A 531 26.05 -41.48 -25.88
CA ASN A 531 25.26 -42.33 -26.78
C ASN A 531 23.80 -42.36 -26.33
N GLU A 532 22.89 -42.19 -27.29
CA GLU A 532 21.45 -42.32 -27.07
C GLU A 532 21.06 -43.78 -26.84
N ILE A 533 20.40 -44.05 -25.72
CA ILE A 533 19.94 -45.38 -25.31
C ILE A 533 18.48 -45.57 -25.69
N ILE A 534 17.63 -44.60 -25.39
CA ILE A 534 16.22 -44.56 -25.75
C ILE A 534 15.74 -43.10 -25.79
N ARG A 535 14.81 -42.81 -26.69
CA ARG A 535 14.19 -41.49 -26.88
C ARG A 535 12.67 -41.62 -26.85
N TYR A 536 12.01 -40.66 -26.22
CA TYR A 536 10.55 -40.54 -26.20
C TYR A 536 10.14 -39.10 -26.49
N SER A 537 9.17 -38.92 -27.41
CA SER A 537 8.67 -37.60 -27.77
C SER A 537 7.38 -37.28 -27.02
N PHE A 538 7.37 -36.18 -26.28
CA PHE A 538 6.19 -35.75 -25.52
C PHE A 538 5.10 -35.14 -26.40
N SER A 539 5.40 -34.80 -27.65
CA SER A 539 4.44 -34.21 -28.59
C SER A 539 3.24 -35.13 -28.85
N GLY A 540 3.45 -36.45 -28.88
CA GLY A 540 2.39 -37.45 -29.07
C GLY A 540 1.41 -37.55 -27.89
N ILE A 541 1.77 -37.07 -26.70
CA ILE A 541 0.86 -37.04 -25.55
C ILE A 541 -0.24 -36.00 -25.75
N PHE A 542 0.08 -34.84 -26.34
CA PHE A 542 -0.93 -33.83 -26.62
C PHE A 542 -1.97 -34.32 -27.63
N GLU A 543 -1.54 -35.01 -28.69
CA GLU A 543 -2.43 -35.60 -29.69
C GLU A 543 -3.45 -36.57 -29.05
N HIS A 544 -3.00 -37.40 -28.08
CA HIS A 544 -3.88 -38.32 -27.34
C HIS A 544 -5.02 -37.61 -26.60
N PHE A 545 -4.79 -36.39 -26.12
CA PHE A 545 -5.76 -35.63 -25.33
C PHE A 545 -6.58 -34.62 -26.15
N THR A 546 -6.04 -34.09 -27.25
CA THR A 546 -6.75 -33.14 -28.12
C THR A 546 -7.85 -33.79 -28.98
N ASP A 547 -7.74 -35.09 -29.26
CA ASP A 547 -8.76 -35.85 -30.02
C ASP A 547 -10.06 -36.13 -29.21
N ARG A 548 -10.11 -35.72 -27.94
CA ARG A 548 -11.33 -35.81 -27.11
C ARG A 548 -12.26 -34.64 -27.42
N ASP A 549 -13.24 -34.86 -28.29
CA ASP A 549 -14.19 -33.84 -28.77
C ASP A 549 -15.09 -33.19 -27.68
N THR A 550 -15.17 -33.75 -26.46
CA THR A 550 -16.21 -33.36 -25.48
C THR A 550 -15.73 -32.73 -24.17
N ASP A 551 -14.53 -32.99 -23.67
CA ASP A 551 -14.09 -32.50 -22.36
C ASP A 551 -12.69 -31.90 -22.41
N ARG A 552 -12.63 -30.57 -22.54
CA ARG A 552 -11.38 -29.79 -22.52
C ARG A 552 -10.80 -29.61 -21.11
N TYR A 553 -11.56 -29.95 -20.08
CA TYR A 553 -11.16 -29.90 -18.69
C TYR A 553 -11.67 -31.14 -17.96
N SER A 554 -10.79 -32.08 -17.59
CA SER A 554 -11.23 -33.27 -16.85
C SER A 554 -10.10 -33.93 -16.05
N GLU A 555 -10.51 -34.73 -15.07
CA GLU A 555 -9.65 -35.72 -14.44
C GLU A 555 -9.40 -36.90 -15.38
N ILE A 556 -8.16 -37.39 -15.41
CA ILE A 556 -7.76 -38.58 -16.16
C ILE A 556 -7.45 -39.72 -15.20
N SER A 557 -7.82 -40.94 -15.60
CA SER A 557 -7.52 -42.16 -14.87
C SER A 557 -6.07 -42.62 -15.10
N MET A 558 -5.57 -43.51 -14.24
CA MET A 558 -4.21 -44.07 -14.39
C MET A 558 -3.95 -44.66 -15.78
N ASN A 559 -4.91 -45.40 -16.34
CA ASN A 559 -4.79 -46.04 -17.64
C ASN A 559 -4.70 -45.03 -18.80
N GLU A 560 -5.19 -43.80 -18.61
CA GLU A 560 -5.15 -42.73 -19.61
C GLU A 560 -3.90 -41.86 -19.46
N ALA A 561 -3.29 -41.86 -18.27
CA ALA A 561 -2.09 -41.10 -17.97
C ALA A 561 -0.79 -41.87 -18.25
N GLU A 562 -0.86 -43.18 -18.48
CA GLU A 562 0.30 -44.07 -18.61
C GLU A 562 0.72 -44.28 -20.07
N PHE A 563 2.01 -44.04 -20.33
CA PHE A 563 2.65 -44.24 -21.63
C PHE A 563 3.94 -45.04 -21.46
N THR A 564 4.25 -45.95 -22.38
CA THR A 564 5.43 -46.81 -22.29
C THR A 564 6.24 -46.83 -23.58
N ALA A 565 7.56 -46.91 -23.47
CA ALA A 565 8.46 -47.14 -24.60
C ALA A 565 9.59 -48.09 -24.21
N GLU A 566 9.89 -49.07 -25.04
CA GLU A 566 10.86 -50.11 -24.70
C GLU A 566 11.69 -50.50 -25.93
N ASN A 567 12.98 -50.74 -25.72
CA ASN A 567 13.88 -51.32 -26.70
C ASN A 567 14.78 -52.39 -26.05
N ASP A 568 15.81 -52.85 -26.76
CA ASP A 568 16.72 -53.89 -26.27
C ASP A 568 17.57 -53.44 -25.07
N ASN A 569 17.75 -52.13 -24.87
CA ASN A 569 18.68 -51.55 -23.88
C ASN A 569 17.98 -50.90 -22.68
N ALA A 570 16.72 -50.45 -22.82
CA ALA A 570 15.98 -49.79 -21.75
C ALA A 570 14.46 -49.89 -21.94
N ALA A 571 13.72 -49.75 -20.83
CA ALA A 571 12.28 -49.53 -20.82
C ALA A 571 11.94 -48.22 -20.06
N LEU A 572 11.00 -47.46 -20.60
CA LEU A 572 10.47 -46.22 -20.06
C LEU A 572 8.99 -46.38 -19.74
N GLY A 573 8.58 -45.93 -18.56
CA GLY A 573 7.18 -45.70 -18.19
C GLY A 573 6.99 -44.22 -17.88
N ILE A 574 5.96 -43.58 -18.42
CA ILE A 574 5.67 -42.17 -18.24
C ILE A 574 4.25 -42.06 -17.71
N VAL A 575 4.09 -41.45 -16.55
CA VAL A 575 2.78 -41.21 -15.94
C VAL A 575 2.55 -39.70 -15.87
N VAL A 576 1.62 -39.21 -16.68
CA VAL A 576 1.36 -37.78 -16.80
C VAL A 576 0.46 -37.32 -15.66
N LYS A 577 0.95 -36.35 -14.88
CA LYS A 577 0.18 -35.73 -13.79
C LYS A 577 -0.68 -34.58 -14.28
N THR A 578 -0.14 -33.75 -15.16
CA THR A 578 -0.86 -32.61 -15.74
C THR A 578 -0.47 -32.44 -17.20
N VAL A 579 -1.47 -32.25 -18.05
CA VAL A 579 -1.32 -31.77 -19.43
C VAL A 579 -2.00 -30.42 -19.53
N TYR A 580 -1.30 -29.41 -20.03
CA TYR A 580 -1.85 -28.10 -20.33
C TYR A 580 -1.46 -27.69 -21.75
N LEU A 581 -2.47 -27.44 -22.58
CA LEU A 581 -2.32 -26.92 -23.94
C LEU A 581 -3.20 -25.68 -24.08
N GLU A 582 -2.63 -24.59 -24.53
CA GLU A 582 -3.33 -23.35 -24.86
C GLU A 582 -3.01 -22.99 -26.30
N ILE A 583 -4.02 -23.03 -27.16
CA ILE A 583 -3.89 -22.68 -28.59
C ILE A 583 -4.27 -21.21 -28.75
N GLY A 584 -3.28 -20.37 -29.02
CA GLY A 584 -3.43 -18.92 -29.15
C GLY A 584 -3.35 -18.45 -30.61
N GLU A 585 -3.77 -17.20 -30.88
CA GLU A 585 -3.66 -16.60 -32.23
C GLU A 585 -2.22 -16.32 -32.69
N LYS A 586 -1.25 -16.32 -31.76
CA LYS A 586 0.15 -15.94 -32.04
C LYS A 586 1.15 -17.03 -31.70
N ASP A 587 0.98 -17.69 -30.55
CA ASP A 587 1.85 -18.74 -30.05
C ASP A 587 0.99 -19.78 -29.30
N ASP A 588 1.38 -21.05 -29.40
CA ASP A 588 0.81 -22.13 -28.62
C ASP A 588 1.66 -22.35 -27.36
N PHE A 589 1.00 -22.58 -26.23
CA PHE A 589 1.68 -22.90 -24.98
C PHE A 589 1.39 -24.33 -24.56
N GLN A 590 2.45 -25.09 -24.31
CA GLN A 590 2.41 -26.49 -23.92
C GLN A 590 3.14 -26.69 -22.60
N ASN A 591 2.51 -27.41 -21.67
CA ASN A 591 3.13 -27.86 -20.43
C ASN A 591 2.72 -29.29 -20.08
N ILE A 592 3.70 -30.08 -19.64
CA ILE A 592 3.51 -31.44 -19.14
C ILE A 592 4.29 -31.58 -17.83
N ASN A 593 3.59 -31.98 -16.78
CA ASN A 593 4.19 -32.48 -15.55
C ASN A 593 3.98 -33.99 -15.49
N ALA A 594 5.05 -34.78 -15.36
CA ALA A 594 4.98 -36.24 -15.43
C ALA A 594 6.02 -36.92 -14.53
N TYR A 595 5.74 -38.17 -14.14
CA TYR A 595 6.74 -39.10 -13.62
C TYR A 595 7.32 -39.91 -14.77
N VAL A 596 8.64 -39.88 -14.90
CA VAL A 596 9.43 -40.70 -15.83
C VAL A 596 10.09 -41.82 -15.03
N MET A 597 9.75 -43.05 -15.36
CA MET A 597 10.27 -44.28 -14.77
C MET A 597 11.17 -44.98 -15.78
N VAL A 598 12.34 -45.42 -15.33
CA VAL A 598 13.38 -45.99 -16.21
C VAL A 598 13.83 -47.35 -15.67
N LYS A 599 13.88 -48.33 -16.56
CA LYS A 599 14.52 -49.63 -16.35
C LYS A 599 15.65 -49.79 -17.35
N LEU A 600 16.85 -50.09 -16.89
CA LEU A 600 17.99 -50.36 -17.76
C LEU A 600 18.13 -51.89 -17.93
N LYS A 601 18.35 -52.37 -19.15
CA LYS A 601 18.39 -53.82 -19.46
C LYS A 601 19.80 -54.39 -19.59
#